data_AF-A0A953SHJ6-F1
#
_entry.id   AF-A0A953SHJ6-F1
#
_cell.length_a   1.000
_cell.length_b   1.000
_cell.length_c   1.000
_cell.angle_alpha   90.00
_cell.angle_beta   90.00
_cell.angle_gamma   90.00
#
_symmetry.space_group_name_H-M   'P 1'
#
loop_
_entity.id
_entity.type
_entity.pdbx_description
1 polymer ?
#
loop_
_entity_poly.entity_id
_entity_poly.type
_entity_poly.pdbx_seq_one_letter_code
_entity_poly.pdbx_strand_id
1 'polypeptide(L)'
;NINAAVSGVTASYDSGTDKLVLTASDAITVGSPDDTSNFLQKAGLLASPDVVAGPNHTRTSTHRLGLISTTGLMEDATFGTSLDASGSFTINGVTLTYDSATESLNELITKINTNVSSVVASYDQATDKVILSSTSTGSLGITRTDVSGNFLEVLGLLDNTSESQAAVSSGQNASITIPGFNDGNPIYSTSNTVTDAIPGVTLTLKQAAPSTPVDLTLTRDSSELKTKLSDFVTKYNEAVELIRSRLTEEPLDNPVSATTRRVGMLRGDSLLSRIRTNLSTAVTDVLSSLPTDFNRMGNLGISLNSADVSSGGLTFDQTKFDAAIDANFEKAYDVLFSDADGDGSVDDGEIGMVPRLLDVLDAVIDTTQQDYHGTSVPLGDIPRRNYTYDQQFASLDLRIDYLEQMLTVREASLRSKFLAAEQAINQISASSASGLRTLGYG
;
A
#
# COMPACT_ATOMS: atom_id res chain seq x y z
N ASN A 1 8.09 3.33 -66.57
CA ASN A 1 8.94 2.34 -67.26
C ASN A 1 10.31 2.96 -67.45
N ILE A 2 11.25 2.72 -66.52
CA ILE A 2 12.53 3.48 -66.44
C ILE A 2 13.35 3.30 -67.72
N ASN A 3 13.45 2.06 -68.22
CA ASN A 3 14.22 1.69 -69.41
C ASN A 3 13.74 2.36 -70.71
N ALA A 4 12.49 2.82 -70.74
CA ALA A 4 11.93 3.50 -71.90
C ALA A 4 11.95 5.04 -71.76
N ALA A 5 12.03 5.55 -70.54
CA ALA A 5 11.84 6.96 -70.22
C ALA A 5 13.15 7.71 -69.88
N VAL A 6 14.20 6.99 -69.47
CA VAL A 6 15.47 7.57 -69.04
C VAL A 6 16.60 7.04 -69.91
N SER A 7 17.14 7.90 -70.77
CA SER A 7 18.26 7.54 -71.65
C SER A 7 19.54 7.30 -70.83
N GLY A 8 20.30 6.26 -71.18
CA GLY A 8 21.59 5.94 -70.54
C GLY A 8 21.49 5.20 -69.20
N VAL A 9 20.29 4.97 -68.67
CA VAL A 9 20.06 4.19 -67.45
C VAL A 9 19.31 2.90 -67.76
N THR A 10 19.85 1.77 -67.31
CA THR A 10 19.19 0.47 -67.35
C THR A 10 18.77 0.07 -65.95
N ALA A 11 17.47 -0.05 -65.72
CA ALA A 11 16.87 -0.66 -64.54
C ALA A 11 16.63 -2.16 -64.80
N SER A 12 17.14 -3.01 -63.92
CA SER A 12 16.89 -4.44 -63.88
C SER A 12 16.35 -4.86 -62.51
N TYR A 13 15.50 -5.87 -62.50
CA TYR A 13 15.05 -6.52 -61.27
C TYR A 13 15.83 -7.81 -61.08
N ASP A 14 16.48 -7.96 -59.93
CA ASP A 14 17.12 -9.20 -59.51
C ASP A 14 16.11 -10.00 -58.67
N SER A 15 15.56 -11.07 -59.24
CA SER A 15 14.60 -11.94 -58.57
C SER A 15 15.21 -12.82 -57.48
N GLY A 16 16.54 -13.00 -57.45
CA GLY A 16 17.22 -13.78 -56.42
C GLY A 16 17.38 -12.98 -55.12
N THR A 17 17.59 -11.66 -55.24
CA THR A 17 17.73 -10.76 -54.09
C THR A 17 16.50 -9.88 -53.84
N ASP A 18 15.50 -9.94 -54.73
CA ASP A 18 14.31 -9.11 -54.76
C ASP A 18 14.63 -7.61 -54.74
N LYS A 19 15.58 -7.17 -55.57
CA LYS A 19 16.08 -5.79 -55.59
C LYS A 19 16.00 -5.16 -56.97
N LEU A 20 15.77 -3.84 -57.00
CA LEU A 20 15.92 -3.04 -58.21
C LEU A 20 17.37 -2.59 -58.31
N VAL A 21 17.98 -2.79 -59.47
CA VAL A 21 19.34 -2.38 -59.79
C VAL A 21 19.29 -1.39 -60.96
N LEU A 22 19.80 -0.19 -60.74
CA LEU A 22 20.02 0.80 -61.80
C LEU A 22 21.49 0.76 -62.21
N THR A 23 21.76 0.74 -63.51
CA THR A 23 23.10 0.73 -64.09
C THR A 23 23.21 1.79 -65.19
N ALA A 24 24.31 2.55 -65.21
CA ALA A 24 24.58 3.58 -66.22
C ALA A 24 26.08 3.74 -66.47
N SER A 25 26.47 4.43 -67.56
CA SER A 25 27.88 4.79 -67.83
C SER A 25 28.40 5.91 -66.95
N ASP A 26 27.50 6.76 -66.43
CA ASP A 26 27.79 7.92 -65.60
C ASP A 26 27.07 7.81 -64.26
N ALA A 27 27.48 8.65 -63.28
CA ALA A 27 26.90 8.66 -61.94
C ALA A 27 25.37 8.80 -61.94
N ILE A 28 24.69 7.94 -61.20
CA ILE A 28 23.23 7.90 -61.15
C ILE A 28 22.75 8.78 -60.00
N THR A 29 22.01 9.85 -60.33
CA THR A 29 21.30 10.67 -59.34
C THR A 29 19.80 10.35 -59.40
N VAL A 30 19.18 10.10 -58.26
CA VAL A 30 17.74 9.76 -58.16
C VAL A 30 17.03 10.72 -57.21
N GLY A 31 15.75 10.99 -57.51
CA GLY A 31 14.89 11.88 -56.73
C GLY A 31 14.85 13.33 -57.25
N SER A 32 13.79 14.03 -56.91
CA SER A 32 13.60 15.47 -57.13
C SER A 32 12.85 16.06 -55.93
N PRO A 33 13.15 17.30 -55.51
CA PRO A 33 12.37 17.98 -54.46
C PRO A 33 10.89 18.19 -54.83
N ASP A 34 10.54 18.13 -56.13
CA ASP A 34 9.17 18.27 -56.63
C ASP A 34 8.45 16.91 -56.83
N ASP A 35 9.13 15.79 -56.58
CA ASP A 35 8.50 14.46 -56.68
C ASP A 35 7.54 14.25 -55.51
N THR A 36 6.26 14.12 -55.82
CA THR A 36 5.19 13.85 -54.84
C THR A 36 4.91 12.35 -54.65
N SER A 37 5.57 11.49 -55.42
CA SER A 37 5.45 10.04 -55.31
C SER A 37 6.38 9.48 -54.21
N ASN A 38 6.09 8.26 -53.76
CA ASN A 38 6.90 7.56 -52.76
C ASN A 38 7.68 6.36 -53.35
N PHE A 39 7.71 6.19 -54.68
CA PHE A 39 8.28 5.01 -55.31
C PHE A 39 9.77 4.85 -55.01
N LEU A 40 10.60 5.89 -55.19
CA LEU A 40 12.04 5.80 -54.96
C LEU A 40 12.40 5.53 -53.50
N GLN A 41 11.57 6.02 -52.57
CA GLN A 41 11.68 5.73 -51.15
C GLN A 41 11.31 4.26 -50.88
N LYS A 42 10.16 3.80 -51.39
CA LYS A 42 9.67 2.43 -51.19
C LYS A 42 10.48 1.37 -51.94
N ALA A 43 11.16 1.73 -53.02
CA ALA A 43 12.09 0.86 -53.73
C ALA A 43 13.49 0.85 -53.10
N GLY A 44 13.72 1.58 -52.00
CA GLY A 44 15.03 1.65 -51.33
C GLY A 44 16.13 2.29 -52.19
N LEU A 45 15.77 3.06 -53.23
CA LEU A 45 16.73 3.65 -54.16
C LEU A 45 17.19 5.04 -53.74
N LEU A 46 16.35 5.80 -53.02
CA LEU A 46 16.66 7.17 -52.63
C LEU A 46 17.90 7.26 -51.72
N ALA A 47 18.03 6.35 -50.75
CA ALA A 47 19.16 6.28 -49.83
C ALA A 47 20.31 5.35 -50.28
N SER A 48 20.16 4.64 -51.39
CA SER A 48 21.23 3.78 -51.91
C SER A 48 22.48 4.60 -52.27
N PRO A 49 23.70 4.07 -52.14
CA PRO A 49 24.87 4.74 -52.68
C PRO A 49 24.98 4.52 -54.20
N ASP A 50 25.58 5.47 -54.91
CA ASP A 50 26.07 5.24 -56.27
C ASP A 50 27.45 4.57 -56.16
N VAL A 51 27.57 3.37 -56.75
CA VAL A 51 28.75 2.51 -56.63
C VAL A 51 29.35 2.28 -58.01
N VAL A 52 30.63 2.57 -58.18
CA VAL A 52 31.36 2.28 -59.42
C VAL A 52 31.72 0.79 -59.45
N ALA A 53 31.19 0.07 -60.45
CA ALA A 53 31.42 -1.35 -60.68
C ALA A 53 31.93 -1.58 -62.12
N GLY A 54 33.25 -1.62 -62.28
CA GLY A 54 33.88 -1.71 -63.60
C GLY A 54 33.70 -0.41 -64.41
N PRO A 55 33.25 -0.45 -65.68
CA PRO A 55 33.01 0.75 -66.49
C PRO A 55 31.70 1.47 -66.16
N ASN A 56 30.87 0.94 -65.24
CA ASN A 56 29.52 1.40 -64.98
C ASN A 56 29.35 1.91 -63.54
N HIS A 57 28.39 2.80 -63.37
CA HIS A 57 27.81 3.18 -62.09
C HIS A 57 26.58 2.33 -61.79
N THR A 58 26.41 1.95 -60.53
CA THR A 58 25.30 1.11 -60.07
C THR A 58 24.64 1.67 -58.82
N ARG A 59 23.32 1.60 -58.74
CA ARG A 59 22.53 1.83 -57.53
C ARG A 59 21.61 0.65 -57.31
N THR A 60 21.67 0.05 -56.13
CA THR A 60 20.87 -1.13 -55.79
C THR A 60 19.96 -0.80 -54.61
N SER A 61 18.71 -1.26 -54.65
CA SER A 61 17.77 -1.15 -53.52
C SER A 61 18.43 -1.56 -52.20
N THR A 62 18.28 -0.71 -51.19
CA THR A 62 18.87 -0.97 -49.86
C THR A 62 18.21 -2.13 -49.13
N HIS A 63 16.98 -2.48 -49.50
CA HIS A 63 16.20 -3.60 -48.97
C HIS A 63 15.46 -4.34 -50.11
N ARG A 64 14.84 -5.48 -49.80
CA ARG A 64 13.95 -6.21 -50.72
C ARG A 64 12.75 -5.34 -51.11
N LEU A 65 12.27 -5.46 -52.34
CA LEU A 65 11.14 -4.67 -52.84
C LEU A 65 9.80 -5.16 -52.25
N GLY A 66 9.66 -6.48 -52.08
CA GLY A 66 8.55 -7.14 -51.40
C GLY A 66 8.79 -7.22 -49.89
N LEU A 67 8.40 -6.17 -49.18
CA LEU A 67 8.32 -6.21 -47.71
C LEU A 67 7.23 -7.18 -47.27
N ILE A 68 7.43 -7.85 -46.14
CA ILE A 68 6.39 -8.68 -45.54
C ILE A 68 5.16 -7.81 -45.24
N SER A 69 4.00 -8.19 -45.79
CA SER A 69 2.72 -7.58 -45.46
C SER A 69 2.31 -8.02 -44.06
N THR A 70 2.33 -7.11 -43.08
CA THR A 70 2.02 -7.47 -41.70
C THR A 70 0.53 -7.57 -41.39
N THR A 71 -0.31 -6.98 -42.24
CA THR A 71 -1.77 -6.94 -42.07
C THR A 71 -2.53 -7.87 -43.00
N GLY A 72 -1.90 -8.36 -44.06
CA GLY A 72 -2.46 -9.40 -44.92
C GLY A 72 -2.31 -10.78 -44.28
N LEU A 73 -3.04 -11.76 -44.82
CA LEU A 73 -2.88 -13.17 -44.43
C LEU A 73 -1.45 -13.61 -44.72
N MET A 74 -0.89 -14.44 -43.83
CA MET A 74 0.50 -14.89 -43.97
C MET A 74 0.70 -15.77 -45.22
N GLU A 75 -0.34 -16.45 -45.73
CA GLU A 75 -0.25 -17.22 -46.98
C GLU A 75 0.05 -16.34 -48.20
N ASP A 76 -0.33 -15.07 -48.15
CA ASP A 76 -0.09 -14.08 -49.20
C ASP A 76 1.20 -13.26 -48.96
N ALA A 77 1.90 -13.50 -47.85
CA ALA A 77 3.07 -12.73 -47.46
C ALA A 77 4.36 -13.17 -48.19
N THR A 78 5.21 -12.20 -48.53
CA THR A 78 6.45 -12.42 -49.29
C THR A 78 7.64 -12.79 -48.40
N PHE A 79 7.48 -13.88 -47.66
CA PHE A 79 8.56 -14.44 -46.84
C PHE A 79 9.80 -14.83 -47.69
N GLY A 80 10.97 -14.92 -47.05
CA GLY A 80 12.21 -15.33 -47.73
C GLY A 80 12.19 -16.79 -48.18
N THR A 81 11.42 -17.63 -47.50
CA THR A 81 11.19 -19.05 -47.78
C THR A 81 9.70 -19.39 -47.64
N SER A 82 9.28 -20.55 -48.13
CA SER A 82 7.87 -20.98 -48.05
C SER A 82 7.45 -21.22 -46.60
N LEU A 83 6.32 -20.65 -46.19
CA LEU A 83 5.70 -20.92 -44.89
C LEU A 83 4.73 -22.11 -45.01
N ASP A 84 4.79 -23.04 -44.06
CA ASP A 84 3.81 -24.14 -43.96
C ASP A 84 2.43 -23.59 -43.57
N ALA A 85 1.35 -24.16 -44.12
CA ALA A 85 -0.01 -23.62 -43.98
C ALA A 85 -0.48 -23.45 -42.52
N SER A 86 0.00 -24.30 -41.62
CA SER A 86 -0.26 -24.17 -40.18
C SER A 86 0.84 -24.85 -39.38
N GLY A 87 0.98 -24.48 -38.11
CA GLY A 87 1.98 -25.07 -37.25
C GLY A 87 1.94 -24.55 -35.82
N SER A 88 2.98 -24.89 -35.06
CA SER A 88 3.14 -24.51 -33.66
C SER A 88 4.61 -24.30 -33.33
N PHE A 89 4.87 -23.36 -32.43
CA PHE A 89 6.21 -22.99 -32.00
C PHE A 89 6.20 -22.60 -30.53
N THR A 90 7.38 -22.55 -29.92
CA THR A 90 7.56 -22.16 -28.52
C THR A 90 8.48 -20.97 -28.40
N ILE A 91 8.12 -20.05 -27.50
CA ILE A 91 8.99 -18.96 -27.04
C ILE A 91 9.02 -19.02 -25.51
N ASN A 92 10.20 -19.15 -24.93
CA ASN A 92 10.39 -19.34 -23.48
C ASN A 92 9.48 -20.44 -22.88
N GLY A 93 9.28 -21.54 -23.63
CA GLY A 93 8.45 -22.68 -23.22
C GLY A 93 6.94 -22.48 -23.39
N VAL A 94 6.46 -21.29 -23.79
CA VAL A 94 5.05 -21.05 -24.10
C VAL A 94 4.76 -21.47 -25.54
N THR A 95 3.84 -22.42 -25.73
CA THR A 95 3.42 -22.89 -27.04
C THR A 95 2.39 -21.95 -27.67
N LEU A 96 2.62 -21.59 -28.93
CA LEU A 96 1.75 -20.78 -29.77
C LEU A 96 1.49 -21.53 -31.08
N THR A 97 0.32 -21.34 -31.66
CA THR A 97 -0.05 -21.90 -32.96
C THR A 97 -0.24 -20.79 -33.99
N TYR A 98 -0.11 -21.15 -35.25
CA TYR A 98 -0.39 -20.26 -36.36
C TYR A 98 -1.15 -20.99 -37.48
N ASP A 99 -2.00 -20.27 -38.20
CA ASP A 99 -2.66 -20.68 -39.44
C ASP A 99 -2.49 -19.56 -40.48
N SER A 100 -1.77 -19.83 -41.56
CA SER A 100 -1.38 -18.81 -42.52
C SER A 100 -2.53 -18.29 -43.39
N ALA A 101 -3.61 -19.07 -43.52
CA ALA A 101 -4.77 -18.72 -44.33
C ALA A 101 -5.81 -17.89 -43.56
N THR A 102 -5.65 -17.77 -42.24
CA THR A 102 -6.61 -17.06 -41.38
C THR A 102 -5.98 -15.99 -40.51
N GLU A 103 -4.66 -15.99 -40.35
CA GLU A 103 -3.95 -15.05 -39.49
C GLU A 103 -2.90 -14.25 -40.27
N SER A 104 -2.73 -12.99 -39.85
CA SER A 104 -1.68 -12.08 -40.29
C SER A 104 -0.45 -12.11 -39.37
N LEU A 105 0.69 -11.62 -39.85
CA LEU A 105 1.89 -11.51 -39.01
C LEU A 105 1.67 -10.57 -37.80
N ASN A 106 0.89 -9.50 -37.94
CA ASN A 106 0.55 -8.62 -36.81
C ASN A 106 -0.29 -9.32 -35.74
N GLU A 107 -1.22 -10.20 -36.14
CA GLU A 107 -1.99 -11.00 -35.20
C GLU A 107 -1.07 -11.97 -34.44
N LEU A 108 -0.09 -12.59 -35.12
CA LEU A 108 0.89 -13.44 -34.46
C LEU A 108 1.85 -12.66 -33.53
N ILE A 109 2.33 -11.48 -33.94
CA ILE A 109 3.12 -10.60 -33.07
C ILE A 109 2.31 -10.20 -31.83
N THR A 110 1.03 -9.84 -32.01
CA THR A 110 0.12 -9.54 -30.91
C THR A 110 -0.10 -10.74 -30.02
N LYS A 111 -0.25 -11.94 -30.60
CA LYS A 111 -0.39 -13.21 -29.88
C LYS A 111 0.85 -13.49 -29.04
N ILE A 112 2.07 -13.28 -29.56
CA ILE A 112 3.31 -13.40 -28.80
C ILE A 112 3.33 -12.40 -27.64
N ASN A 113 3.10 -11.11 -27.91
CA ASN A 113 3.11 -10.05 -26.89
C ASN A 113 2.05 -10.24 -25.79
N THR A 114 0.94 -10.90 -26.12
CA THR A 114 -0.15 -11.18 -25.17
C THR A 114 0.15 -12.40 -24.30
N ASN A 115 0.73 -13.45 -24.89
CA ASN A 115 0.86 -14.75 -24.22
C ASN A 115 2.26 -15.01 -23.64
N VAL A 116 3.28 -14.25 -24.05
CA VAL A 116 4.68 -14.44 -23.64
C VAL A 116 5.20 -13.18 -22.95
N SER A 117 4.84 -12.97 -21.69
CA SER A 117 5.18 -11.76 -20.92
C SER A 117 6.69 -11.50 -20.74
N SER A 118 7.52 -12.51 -20.95
CA SER A 118 8.98 -12.39 -20.89
C SER A 118 9.61 -11.81 -22.16
N VAL A 119 8.83 -11.60 -23.22
CA VAL A 119 9.31 -11.18 -24.53
C VAL A 119 8.42 -10.07 -25.10
N VAL A 120 9.03 -9.11 -25.79
CA VAL A 120 8.36 -8.18 -26.69
C VAL A 120 8.76 -8.54 -28.11
N ALA A 121 7.77 -8.89 -28.93
CA ALA A 121 7.88 -9.08 -30.36
C ALA A 121 7.51 -7.80 -31.11
N SER A 122 8.27 -7.45 -32.13
CA SER A 122 7.97 -6.35 -33.05
C SER A 122 8.44 -6.67 -34.46
N TYR A 123 7.99 -5.89 -35.43
CA TYR A 123 8.46 -5.95 -36.81
C TYR A 123 9.11 -4.63 -37.18
N ASP A 124 10.36 -4.68 -37.62
CA ASP A 124 11.10 -3.53 -38.14
C ASP A 124 11.03 -3.51 -39.68
N GLN A 125 10.23 -2.58 -40.19
CA GLN A 125 10.05 -2.38 -41.63
C GLN A 125 11.32 -1.91 -42.34
N ALA A 126 12.23 -1.23 -41.65
CA ALA A 126 13.46 -0.74 -42.27
C ALA A 126 14.44 -1.88 -42.59
N THR A 127 14.42 -2.93 -41.77
CA THR A 127 15.27 -4.11 -41.93
C THR A 127 14.54 -5.36 -42.41
N ASP A 128 13.21 -5.31 -42.58
CA ASP A 128 12.34 -6.43 -42.97
C ASP A 128 12.50 -7.62 -42.00
N LYS A 129 12.54 -7.33 -40.69
CA LYS A 129 12.83 -8.32 -39.63
C LYS A 129 11.82 -8.30 -38.51
N VAL A 130 11.51 -9.49 -38.00
CA VAL A 130 10.87 -9.65 -36.69
C VAL A 130 11.95 -9.62 -35.61
N ILE A 131 11.71 -8.87 -34.54
CA ILE A 131 12.62 -8.70 -33.40
C ILE A 131 11.93 -9.26 -32.17
N LEU A 132 12.64 -10.11 -31.42
CA LEU A 132 12.23 -10.57 -30.10
C LEU A 132 13.19 -9.96 -29.06
N SER A 133 12.65 -9.19 -28.11
CA SER A 133 13.40 -8.56 -27.03
C SER A 133 12.97 -9.12 -25.68
N SER A 134 13.92 -9.51 -24.83
CA SER A 134 13.62 -9.91 -23.45
C SER A 134 13.11 -8.70 -22.66
N THR A 135 12.08 -8.89 -21.83
CA THR A 135 11.65 -7.88 -20.85
C THR A 135 12.53 -7.88 -19.60
N SER A 136 13.33 -8.93 -19.41
CA SER A 136 14.31 -9.06 -18.33
C SER A 136 15.69 -8.59 -18.77
N THR A 137 16.40 -7.90 -17.88
CA THR A 137 17.81 -7.54 -18.06
C THR A 137 18.74 -8.73 -17.76
N GLY A 138 20.04 -8.54 -17.95
CA GLY A 138 21.04 -9.56 -17.70
C GLY A 138 21.33 -10.43 -18.92
N SER A 139 22.28 -11.34 -18.77
CA SER A 139 22.70 -12.27 -19.81
C SER A 139 21.76 -13.47 -19.91
N LEU A 140 20.48 -13.18 -20.14
CA LEU A 140 19.42 -14.17 -20.30
C LEU A 140 19.01 -14.24 -21.78
N GLY A 141 18.93 -15.46 -22.31
CA GLY A 141 18.52 -15.71 -23.69
C GLY A 141 17.00 -15.89 -23.82
N ILE A 142 16.51 -15.84 -25.06
CA ILE A 142 15.14 -16.21 -25.42
C ILE A 142 15.19 -17.59 -26.10
N THR A 143 14.56 -18.60 -25.49
CA THR A 143 14.49 -19.93 -26.11
C THR A 143 13.39 -19.94 -27.17
N ARG A 144 13.71 -20.43 -28.36
CA ARG A 144 12.87 -20.39 -29.56
C ARG A 144 12.92 -21.75 -30.25
N THR A 145 11.78 -22.34 -30.60
CA THR A 145 11.73 -23.63 -31.30
C THR A 145 10.44 -23.79 -32.08
N ASP A 146 10.52 -24.14 -33.37
CA ASP A 146 9.37 -24.65 -34.11
C ASP A 146 9.10 -26.10 -33.69
N VAL A 147 7.87 -26.38 -33.25
CA VAL A 147 7.42 -27.72 -32.82
C VAL A 147 6.82 -28.47 -34.01
N SER A 148 6.06 -27.76 -34.84
CA SER A 148 5.52 -28.23 -36.12
C SER A 148 5.40 -27.05 -37.08
N GLY A 149 5.59 -27.26 -38.37
CA GLY A 149 5.71 -26.15 -39.31
C GLY A 149 7.07 -25.47 -39.22
N ASN A 150 7.19 -24.25 -39.72
CA ASN A 150 8.48 -23.56 -39.88
C ASN A 150 8.41 -22.04 -39.65
N PHE A 151 7.47 -21.56 -38.84
CA PHE A 151 7.23 -20.12 -38.67
C PHE A 151 8.44 -19.34 -38.14
N LEU A 152 9.10 -19.81 -37.08
CA LEU A 152 10.28 -19.13 -36.53
C LEU A 152 11.47 -19.20 -37.49
N GLU A 153 11.63 -20.31 -38.22
CA GLU A 153 12.66 -20.44 -39.26
C GLU A 153 12.46 -19.43 -40.38
N VAL A 154 11.25 -19.32 -40.93
CA VAL A 154 10.91 -18.39 -42.02
C VAL A 154 11.16 -16.92 -41.65
N LEU A 155 10.98 -16.59 -40.36
CA LEU A 155 11.25 -15.26 -39.82
C LEU A 155 12.73 -15.01 -39.48
N GLY A 156 13.61 -15.99 -39.66
CA GLY A 156 15.02 -15.88 -39.33
C GLY A 156 15.29 -15.84 -37.81
N LEU A 157 14.39 -16.40 -37.00
CA LEU A 157 14.44 -16.34 -35.54
C LEU A 157 15.09 -17.56 -34.89
N LEU A 158 15.54 -18.55 -35.65
CA LEU A 158 16.29 -19.70 -35.14
C LEU A 158 17.81 -19.52 -35.36
N ASP A 159 18.62 -20.03 -34.44
CA ASP A 159 20.05 -19.72 -34.39
C ASP A 159 20.88 -20.50 -35.42
N ASN A 160 20.48 -21.72 -35.79
CA ASN A 160 21.31 -22.63 -36.59
C ASN A 160 20.48 -23.58 -37.46
N THR A 161 19.74 -23.04 -38.43
CA THR A 161 19.19 -23.86 -39.52
C THR A 161 19.79 -23.45 -40.86
N SER A 162 19.55 -24.22 -41.92
CA SER A 162 20.03 -23.86 -43.27
C SER A 162 19.40 -22.57 -43.78
N GLU A 163 18.19 -22.24 -43.30
CA GLU A 163 17.37 -21.13 -43.78
C GLU A 163 17.20 -20.00 -42.74
N SER A 164 17.68 -20.18 -41.51
CA SER A 164 17.57 -19.21 -40.42
C SER A 164 18.87 -19.07 -39.63
N GLN A 165 19.29 -17.81 -39.45
CA GLN A 165 20.38 -17.43 -38.55
C GLN A 165 20.04 -16.13 -37.82
N ALA A 166 19.51 -16.27 -36.61
CA ALA A 166 19.11 -15.13 -35.79
C ALA A 166 20.33 -14.28 -35.38
N ALA A 167 20.21 -12.97 -35.57
CA ALA A 167 21.17 -12.01 -35.03
C ALA A 167 20.88 -11.78 -33.55
N VAL A 168 21.63 -12.45 -32.67
CA VAL A 168 21.42 -12.39 -31.21
C VAL A 168 22.39 -11.39 -30.58
N SER A 169 21.86 -10.52 -29.74
CA SER A 169 22.64 -9.66 -28.83
C SER A 169 22.17 -9.92 -27.40
N SER A 170 23.04 -10.47 -26.55
CA SER A 170 22.71 -10.76 -25.16
C SER A 170 22.83 -9.52 -24.28
N GLY A 171 21.93 -9.40 -23.30
CA GLY A 171 22.10 -8.45 -22.22
C GLY A 171 23.35 -8.76 -21.39
N GLN A 172 23.76 -7.78 -20.59
CA GLN A 172 24.89 -7.89 -19.67
C GLN A 172 24.40 -7.87 -18.23
N ASN A 173 25.02 -8.69 -17.38
CA ASN A 173 24.78 -8.63 -15.95
C ASN A 173 25.42 -7.37 -15.36
N ALA A 174 24.77 -6.79 -14.35
CA ALA A 174 25.41 -5.81 -13.50
C ALA A 174 26.57 -6.45 -12.72
N SER A 175 27.62 -5.66 -12.47
CA SER A 175 28.79 -6.07 -11.70
C SER A 175 29.17 -4.92 -10.78
N ILE A 176 29.11 -5.14 -9.47
CA ILE A 176 29.45 -4.16 -8.44
C ILE A 176 30.48 -4.73 -7.49
N THR A 177 31.32 -3.87 -6.90
CA THR A 177 32.27 -4.28 -5.86
C THR A 177 32.06 -3.38 -4.66
N ILE A 178 31.83 -3.99 -3.49
CA ILE A 178 31.57 -3.29 -2.25
C ILE A 178 32.59 -3.79 -1.22
N PRO A 179 33.54 -2.94 -0.78
CA PRO A 179 34.52 -3.34 0.24
C PRO A 179 33.82 -3.89 1.50
N GLY A 180 34.30 -5.03 2.00
CA GLY A 180 33.74 -5.70 3.18
C GLY A 180 32.59 -6.68 2.89
N PHE A 181 32.11 -6.76 1.65
CA PHE A 181 31.10 -7.73 1.21
C PHE A 181 31.69 -8.68 0.16
N ASN A 182 31.22 -9.93 0.14
CA ASN A 182 31.65 -10.98 -0.80
C ASN A 182 33.17 -11.16 -0.89
N ASP A 183 33.88 -11.02 0.23
CA ASP A 183 35.36 -11.06 0.33
C ASP A 183 36.07 -10.06 -0.61
N GLY A 184 35.41 -8.95 -0.96
CA GLY A 184 35.91 -7.96 -1.90
C GLY A 184 35.82 -8.35 -3.38
N ASN A 185 35.20 -9.50 -3.69
CA ASN A 185 34.98 -9.94 -5.06
C ASN A 185 33.76 -9.25 -5.69
N PRO A 186 33.69 -9.16 -7.04
CA PRO A 186 32.50 -8.66 -7.72
C PRO A 186 31.24 -9.44 -7.35
N ILE A 187 30.17 -8.69 -7.12
CA ILE A 187 28.80 -9.19 -6.95
C ILE A 187 28.08 -8.96 -8.28
N TYR A 188 27.50 -10.02 -8.83
CA TYR A 188 26.81 -9.98 -10.11
C TYR A 188 25.30 -10.04 -9.92
N SER A 189 24.57 -9.31 -10.76
CA SER A 189 23.11 -9.38 -10.79
C SER A 189 22.59 -9.34 -12.22
N THR A 190 21.52 -10.08 -12.50
CA THR A 190 20.78 -9.96 -13.76
C THR A 190 19.94 -8.69 -13.81
N SER A 191 19.82 -7.95 -12.70
CA SER A 191 19.02 -6.73 -12.56
C SER A 191 19.88 -5.52 -12.18
N ASN A 192 19.42 -4.34 -12.57
CA ASN A 192 19.96 -3.08 -12.04
C ASN A 192 19.43 -2.75 -10.64
N THR A 193 18.48 -3.52 -10.12
CA THR A 193 18.02 -3.46 -8.73
C THR A 193 18.61 -4.65 -7.98
N VAL A 194 19.53 -4.38 -7.06
CA VAL A 194 20.27 -5.39 -6.29
C VAL A 194 19.86 -5.29 -4.82
N THR A 195 19.29 -6.35 -4.27
CA THR A 195 18.70 -6.37 -2.92
C THR A 195 19.48 -7.21 -1.91
N ASP A 196 20.46 -7.96 -2.38
CA ASP A 196 21.20 -8.99 -1.64
C ASP A 196 22.69 -8.69 -1.49
N ALA A 197 23.17 -7.60 -2.06
CA ALA A 197 24.58 -7.20 -1.97
C ALA A 197 24.97 -6.72 -0.56
N ILE A 198 24.06 -6.04 0.14
CA ILE A 198 24.21 -5.61 1.53
C ILE A 198 22.90 -5.95 2.25
N PRO A 199 22.92 -6.66 3.40
CA PRO A 199 21.71 -6.98 4.15
C PRO A 199 20.86 -5.74 4.46
N GLY A 200 19.57 -5.79 4.14
CA GLY A 200 18.63 -4.70 4.40
C GLY A 200 18.72 -3.50 3.43
N VAL A 201 19.58 -3.57 2.39
CA VAL A 201 19.78 -2.46 1.45
C VAL A 201 19.35 -2.87 0.04
N THR A 202 18.58 -1.99 -0.61
CA THR A 202 18.27 -2.10 -2.03
C THR A 202 19.08 -1.06 -2.82
N LEU A 203 19.97 -1.51 -3.68
CA LEU A 203 20.77 -0.68 -4.57
C LEU A 203 20.09 -0.61 -5.94
N THR A 204 19.83 0.60 -6.44
CA THR A 204 19.38 0.83 -7.82
C THR A 204 20.51 1.44 -8.64
N LEU A 205 21.12 0.62 -9.50
CA LEU A 205 22.24 1.00 -10.36
C LEU A 205 21.74 1.84 -11.54
N LYS A 206 22.36 3.00 -11.75
CA LYS A 206 21.95 3.96 -12.80
C LYS A 206 22.96 4.06 -13.93
N GLN A 207 24.26 4.04 -13.61
CA GLN A 207 25.33 4.21 -14.57
C GLN A 207 26.59 3.49 -14.08
N ALA A 208 27.29 2.84 -15.00
CA ALA A 208 28.57 2.21 -14.71
C ALA A 208 29.68 3.28 -14.60
N ALA A 209 30.44 3.25 -13.51
CA ALA A 209 31.58 4.13 -13.27
C ALA A 209 32.75 3.37 -12.65
N PRO A 210 33.39 2.42 -13.37
CA PRO A 210 34.37 1.48 -12.81
C PRO A 210 35.63 2.16 -12.24
N SER A 211 35.92 3.40 -12.63
CA SER A 211 37.07 4.17 -12.16
C SER A 211 36.74 5.19 -11.07
N THR A 212 35.46 5.31 -10.69
CA THR A 212 35.00 6.33 -9.74
C THR A 212 34.16 5.66 -8.65
N PRO A 213 34.73 5.43 -7.45
CA PRO A 213 33.97 4.93 -6.32
C PRO A 213 32.79 5.86 -5.98
N VAL A 214 31.68 5.26 -5.58
CA VAL A 214 30.51 5.98 -5.06
C VAL A 214 30.43 5.72 -3.56
N ASP A 215 30.49 6.79 -2.77
CA ASP A 215 30.34 6.70 -1.32
C ASP A 215 28.86 6.58 -0.94
N LEU A 216 28.53 5.52 -0.22
CA LEU A 216 27.21 5.29 0.35
C LEU A 216 27.29 5.47 1.86
N THR A 217 26.53 6.43 2.39
CA THR A 217 26.40 6.64 3.83
C THR A 217 25.02 6.19 4.26
N LEU A 218 24.96 5.18 5.13
CA LEU A 218 23.72 4.77 5.79
C LEU A 218 23.62 5.50 7.12
N THR A 219 22.59 6.33 7.24
CA THR A 219 22.23 6.99 8.50
C THR A 219 20.87 6.47 8.95
N ARG A 220 20.72 6.29 10.26
CA ARG A 220 19.44 5.93 10.85
C ARG A 220 18.51 7.14 10.83
N ASP A 221 17.28 6.94 10.39
CA ASP A 221 16.24 7.96 10.38
C ASP A 221 15.28 7.74 11.56
N SER A 222 15.28 8.67 12.52
CA SER A 222 14.42 8.67 13.71
C SER A 222 13.24 9.65 13.59
N SER A 223 13.04 10.27 12.42
CA SER A 223 12.05 11.34 12.23
C SER A 223 10.61 10.88 12.47
N GLU A 224 10.24 9.70 11.98
CA GLU A 224 8.90 9.14 12.18
C GLU A 224 8.67 8.79 13.66
N LEU A 225 9.65 8.17 14.32
CA LEU A 225 9.57 7.85 15.74
C LEU A 225 9.42 9.13 16.59
N LYS A 226 10.20 10.17 16.29
CA LYS A 226 10.09 11.48 16.95
C LYS A 226 8.69 12.08 16.77
N THR A 227 8.12 12.00 15.56
CA THR A 227 6.76 12.49 15.28
C THR A 227 5.73 11.73 16.11
N LYS A 228 5.78 10.40 16.13
CA LYS A 228 4.89 9.56 16.94
C LYS A 228 4.98 9.86 18.44
N LEU A 229 6.19 10.11 18.94
CA LEU A 229 6.39 10.50 20.35
C LEU A 229 5.83 11.89 20.66
N SER A 230 5.92 12.84 19.73
CA SER A 230 5.30 14.17 19.86
C SER A 230 3.76 14.07 19.88
N ASP A 231 3.20 13.25 19.00
CA ASP A 231 1.76 13.00 18.95
C ASP A 231 1.28 12.30 20.23
N PHE A 232 2.05 11.31 20.70
CA PHE A 232 1.82 10.66 21.97
C PHE A 232 1.78 11.66 23.13
N VAL A 233 2.80 12.51 23.28
CA VAL A 233 2.85 13.53 24.34
C VAL A 233 1.65 14.48 24.25
N THR A 234 1.23 14.85 23.05
CA THR A 234 0.03 15.67 22.82
C THR A 234 -1.22 14.95 23.31
N LYS A 235 -1.44 13.69 22.90
CA LYS A 235 -2.63 12.91 23.27
C LYS A 235 -2.68 12.58 24.75
N TYR A 236 -1.53 12.26 25.35
CA TYR A 236 -1.40 12.10 26.80
C TYR A 236 -1.82 13.38 27.53
N ASN A 237 -1.33 14.54 27.08
CA ASN A 237 -1.66 15.83 27.70
C ASN A 237 -3.16 16.17 27.57
N GLU A 238 -3.77 15.92 26.42
CA GLU A 238 -5.22 16.07 26.21
C GLU A 238 -6.02 15.18 27.19
N ALA A 239 -5.61 13.92 27.36
CA ALA A 239 -6.28 12.98 28.24
C ALA A 239 -6.14 13.36 29.73
N VAL A 240 -4.92 13.70 30.16
CA VAL A 240 -4.67 14.11 31.55
C VAL A 240 -5.39 15.42 31.87
N GLU A 241 -5.42 16.39 30.95
CA GLU A 241 -6.16 17.63 31.14
C GLU A 241 -7.66 17.41 31.18
N LEU A 242 -8.21 16.52 30.33
CA LEU A 242 -9.61 16.13 30.40
C LEU A 242 -9.95 15.54 31.79
N ILE A 243 -9.15 14.59 32.27
CA ILE A 243 -9.35 13.98 33.60
C ILE A 243 -9.25 15.05 34.70
N ARG A 244 -8.21 15.89 34.66
CA ARG A 244 -7.97 16.95 35.65
C ARG A 244 -9.14 17.93 35.68
N SER A 245 -9.62 18.38 34.51
CA SER A 245 -10.73 19.31 34.40
C SER A 245 -11.98 18.77 35.09
N ARG A 246 -12.28 17.47 34.96
CA ARG A 246 -13.42 16.81 35.62
C ARG A 246 -13.23 16.64 37.12
N LEU A 247 -12.00 16.38 37.56
CA LEU A 247 -11.66 16.27 38.99
C LEU A 247 -11.77 17.59 39.74
N THR A 248 -11.59 18.73 39.05
CA THR A 248 -11.58 20.08 39.65
C THR A 248 -12.81 20.92 39.32
N GLU A 249 -13.73 20.43 38.48
CA GLU A 249 -14.94 21.16 38.07
C GLU A 249 -15.86 21.40 39.28
N GLU A 250 -16.13 22.67 39.62
CA GLU A 250 -17.03 23.00 40.72
C GLU A 250 -18.50 22.81 40.33
N PRO A 251 -19.34 22.18 41.18
CA PRO A 251 -20.77 22.07 40.94
C PRO A 251 -21.44 23.44 40.84
N LEU A 252 -22.44 23.55 39.97
CA LEU A 252 -23.26 24.76 39.87
C LEU A 252 -24.23 24.86 41.06
N ASP A 253 -24.45 26.09 41.54
CA ASP A 253 -25.50 26.37 42.52
C ASP A 253 -26.88 26.32 41.85
N ASN A 254 -27.81 25.56 42.42
CA ASN A 254 -29.19 25.37 41.94
C ASN A 254 -29.33 25.00 40.44
N PRO A 255 -28.77 23.86 39.98
CA PRO A 255 -28.80 23.47 38.58
C PRO A 255 -30.22 23.08 38.09
N VAL A 256 -30.73 23.80 37.11
CA VAL A 256 -32.12 23.65 36.63
C VAL A 256 -32.29 22.62 35.52
N SER A 257 -31.25 22.34 34.73
CA SER A 257 -31.31 21.41 33.59
C SER A 257 -30.55 20.10 33.86
N ALA A 258 -30.86 19.05 33.10
CA ALA A 258 -30.12 17.79 33.19
C ALA A 258 -28.62 17.97 32.89
N THR A 259 -28.27 18.83 31.94
CA THR A 259 -26.88 19.15 31.61
C THR A 259 -26.17 19.91 32.73
N THR A 260 -26.81 20.92 33.31
CA THR A 260 -26.22 21.72 34.41
C THR A 260 -26.06 20.90 35.69
N ARG A 261 -26.93 19.90 35.91
CA ARG A 261 -26.79 18.95 37.02
C ARG A 261 -25.54 18.06 36.91
N ARG A 262 -25.01 17.85 35.70
CA ARG A 262 -23.81 17.01 35.47
C ARG A 262 -22.49 17.73 35.76
N VAL A 263 -22.50 19.05 35.83
CA VAL A 263 -21.30 19.87 36.09
C VAL A 263 -20.78 19.58 37.49
N GLY A 264 -19.49 19.22 37.60
CA GLY A 264 -18.84 18.95 38.88
C GLY A 264 -19.22 17.62 39.54
N MET A 265 -20.00 16.75 38.87
CA MET A 265 -20.36 15.43 39.40
C MET A 265 -19.15 14.53 39.64
N LEU A 266 -18.06 14.72 38.88
CA LEU A 266 -16.83 13.95 38.96
C LEU A 266 -15.76 14.64 39.81
N ARG A 267 -16.11 15.71 40.53
CA ARG A 267 -15.18 16.43 41.39
C ARG A 267 -14.66 15.51 42.49
N GLY A 268 -13.34 15.43 42.61
CA GLY A 268 -12.68 14.54 43.58
C GLY A 268 -12.93 13.05 43.36
N ASP A 269 -13.33 12.64 42.16
CA ASP A 269 -13.59 11.23 41.84
C ASP A 269 -12.33 10.35 42.05
N SER A 270 -12.46 9.33 42.89
CA SER A 270 -11.33 8.50 43.30
C SER A 270 -10.81 7.58 42.20
N LEU A 271 -11.68 7.12 41.30
CA LEU A 271 -11.27 6.29 40.15
C LEU A 271 -10.47 7.15 39.16
N LEU A 272 -10.99 8.32 38.78
CA LEU A 272 -10.30 9.22 37.86
C LEU A 272 -8.97 9.72 38.44
N SER A 273 -8.91 9.99 39.75
CA SER A 273 -7.66 10.34 40.43
C SER A 273 -6.63 9.20 40.39
N ARG A 274 -7.07 7.95 40.58
CA ARG A 274 -6.22 6.75 40.46
C ARG A 274 -5.72 6.56 39.03
N ILE A 275 -6.61 6.64 38.03
CA ILE A 275 -6.24 6.53 36.61
C ILE A 275 -5.15 7.53 36.27
N ARG A 276 -5.35 8.80 36.64
CA ARG A 276 -4.36 9.87 36.41
C ARG A 276 -3.01 9.57 37.08
N THR A 277 -3.03 9.05 38.31
CA THR A 277 -1.81 8.67 39.03
C THR A 277 -1.09 7.52 38.34
N ASN A 278 -1.82 6.49 37.91
CA ASN A 278 -1.26 5.33 37.20
C ASN A 278 -0.65 5.74 35.85
N LEU A 279 -1.33 6.59 35.07
CA LEU A 279 -0.80 7.12 33.81
C LEU A 279 0.51 7.89 34.01
N SER A 280 0.57 8.76 35.02
CA SER A 280 1.80 9.50 35.33
C SER A 280 2.92 8.58 35.82
N THR A 281 2.58 7.55 36.59
CA THR A 281 3.55 6.58 37.13
C THR A 281 4.15 5.75 36.00
N ALA A 282 3.31 5.21 35.10
CA ALA A 282 3.74 4.43 33.94
C ALA A 282 4.78 5.15 33.07
N VAL A 283 4.66 6.47 32.91
CA VAL A 283 5.60 7.26 32.08
C VAL A 283 6.85 7.73 32.84
N THR A 284 6.81 7.78 34.17
CA THR A 284 7.89 8.38 34.99
C THR A 284 8.70 7.37 35.79
N ASP A 285 8.23 6.14 35.90
CA ASP A 285 8.91 5.07 36.59
C ASP A 285 10.29 4.77 36.01
N VAL A 286 11.12 4.10 36.81
CA VAL A 286 12.45 3.66 36.39
C VAL A 286 12.37 2.20 35.96
N LEU A 287 12.91 1.90 34.79
CA LEU A 287 13.13 0.54 34.28
C LEU A 287 14.40 -0.01 34.92
N SER A 288 14.28 -0.58 36.11
CA SER A 288 15.44 -1.03 36.91
C SER A 288 16.32 -2.10 36.24
N SER A 289 15.79 -2.82 35.25
CA SER A 289 16.54 -3.78 34.43
C SER A 289 17.47 -3.12 33.40
N LEU A 290 17.26 -1.84 33.09
CA LEU A 290 18.04 -1.11 32.10
C LEU A 290 19.18 -0.29 32.73
N PRO A 291 20.24 0.02 31.96
CA PRO A 291 21.34 0.87 32.39
C PRO A 291 20.88 2.23 32.92
N THR A 292 21.53 2.77 33.96
CA THR A 292 21.09 4.01 34.63
C THR A 292 21.09 5.26 33.74
N ASP A 293 21.88 5.25 32.66
CA ASP A 293 21.94 6.28 31.65
C ASP A 293 20.77 6.22 30.65
N PHE A 294 20.06 5.07 30.57
CA PHE A 294 18.93 4.79 29.68
C PHE A 294 17.91 3.87 30.37
N ASN A 295 17.18 4.38 31.37
CA ASN A 295 16.18 3.59 32.09
C ASN A 295 14.88 4.32 32.39
N ARG A 296 14.64 5.48 31.78
CA ARG A 296 13.42 6.26 31.94
C ARG A 296 13.19 7.15 30.73
N MET A 297 11.93 7.52 30.49
CA MET A 297 11.53 8.47 29.44
C MET A 297 12.31 9.80 29.49
N GLY A 298 12.69 10.22 30.70
CA GLY A 298 13.50 11.42 30.89
C GLY A 298 14.89 11.35 30.25
N ASN A 299 15.47 10.16 30.06
CA ASN A 299 16.71 9.99 29.30
C ASN A 299 16.50 10.32 27.81
N LEU A 300 15.31 10.05 27.29
CA LEU A 300 14.91 10.32 25.90
C LEU A 300 14.30 11.71 25.68
N GLY A 301 14.30 12.56 26.71
CA GLY A 301 13.74 13.92 26.62
C GLY A 301 12.23 14.03 26.86
N ILE A 302 11.55 12.95 27.26
CA ILE A 302 10.14 13.01 27.67
C ILE A 302 10.06 13.04 29.19
N SER A 303 9.46 14.08 29.76
CA SER A 303 9.42 14.26 31.22
C SER A 303 8.16 15.00 31.64
N LEU A 304 7.79 14.90 32.91
CA LEU A 304 6.72 15.73 33.47
C LEU A 304 7.05 17.21 33.26
N ASN A 305 6.00 17.99 32.99
CA ASN A 305 6.11 19.42 32.85
C ASN A 305 6.60 20.04 34.17
N SER A 306 7.86 20.45 34.18
CA SER A 306 8.49 21.04 35.37
C SER A 306 7.82 22.33 35.85
N ALA A 307 7.13 23.06 34.97
CA ALA A 307 6.40 24.28 35.33
C ALA A 307 5.11 23.99 36.11
N ASP A 308 4.52 22.80 35.92
CA ASP A 308 3.36 22.33 36.66
C ASP A 308 3.36 20.80 36.76
N VAL A 309 4.18 20.26 37.65
CA VAL A 309 4.23 18.82 37.92
C VAL A 309 2.88 18.32 38.45
N SER A 310 2.13 19.20 39.13
CA SER A 310 0.82 18.90 39.67
C SER A 310 -0.26 18.72 38.61
N SER A 311 -0.02 19.16 37.37
CA SER A 311 -0.88 18.86 36.21
C SER A 311 -0.76 17.40 35.79
N GLY A 312 0.42 16.78 35.98
CA GLY A 312 0.73 15.45 35.46
C GLY A 312 0.98 15.43 33.94
N GLY A 313 1.03 16.58 33.27
CA GLY A 313 1.33 16.70 31.85
C GLY A 313 2.81 16.45 31.54
N LEU A 314 3.11 16.14 30.29
CA LEU A 314 4.44 15.84 29.75
C LEU A 314 4.95 16.96 28.83
N THR A 315 6.28 17.04 28.75
CA THR A 315 7.04 17.85 27.78
C THR A 315 7.98 16.93 27.00
N PHE A 316 8.25 17.30 25.73
CA PHE A 316 9.17 16.57 24.87
C PHE A 316 10.32 17.46 24.38
N ASP A 317 11.53 17.21 24.88
CA ASP A 317 12.76 17.81 24.39
C ASP A 317 13.31 16.99 23.21
N GLN A 318 12.99 17.44 22.00
CA GLN A 318 13.40 16.78 20.76
C GLN A 318 14.92 16.80 20.56
N THR A 319 15.63 17.80 21.09
CA THR A 319 17.10 17.87 20.96
C THR A 319 17.76 16.82 21.83
N LYS A 320 17.22 16.61 23.05
CA LYS A 320 17.68 15.55 23.93
C LYS A 320 17.35 14.16 23.39
N PHE A 321 16.19 14.02 22.73
CA PHE A 321 15.84 12.79 22.03
C PHE A 321 16.85 12.46 20.93
N ASP A 322 17.16 13.42 20.06
CA ASP A 322 18.15 13.25 19.00
C ASP A 322 19.51 12.84 19.56
N ALA A 323 19.98 13.53 20.60
CA ALA A 323 21.23 13.19 21.27
C ALA A 323 21.22 11.78 21.87
N ALA A 324 20.10 11.33 22.44
CA ALA A 324 19.98 9.98 23.01
C ALA A 324 20.00 8.90 21.91
N ILE A 325 19.26 9.13 20.83
CA ILE A 325 19.19 8.27 19.64
C ILE A 325 20.55 8.16 18.96
N ASP A 326 21.30 9.26 18.84
CA ASP A 326 22.63 9.28 18.23
C ASP A 326 23.69 8.61 19.12
N ALA A 327 23.57 8.78 20.44
CA ALA A 327 24.49 8.18 21.40
C ALA A 327 24.39 6.64 21.43
N ASN A 328 23.17 6.10 21.51
CA ASN A 328 22.96 4.66 21.44
C ASN A 328 21.49 4.35 21.10
N PHE A 329 21.25 3.85 19.89
CA PHE A 329 19.89 3.51 19.45
C PHE A 329 19.25 2.41 20.26
N GLU A 330 19.98 1.32 20.46
CA GLU A 330 19.46 0.10 21.08
C GLU A 330 18.98 0.41 22.49
N LYS A 331 19.82 1.08 23.29
CA LYS A 331 19.42 1.54 24.62
C LYS A 331 18.25 2.52 24.60
N ALA A 332 18.18 3.41 23.61
CA ALA A 332 17.06 4.34 23.48
C ALA A 332 15.75 3.62 23.09
N TYR A 333 15.87 2.61 22.25
CA TYR A 333 14.78 1.72 21.85
C TYR A 333 14.28 0.92 23.05
N ASP A 334 15.17 0.28 23.82
CA ASP A 334 14.84 -0.53 25.00
C ASP A 334 14.04 0.26 26.07
N VAL A 335 14.29 1.57 26.21
CA VAL A 335 13.51 2.42 27.12
C VAL A 335 12.04 2.52 26.67
N LEU A 336 11.78 2.55 25.37
CA LEU A 336 10.42 2.61 24.82
C LEU A 336 9.80 1.22 24.74
N PHE A 337 10.56 0.26 24.21
CA PHE A 337 10.18 -1.07 23.75
C PHE A 337 11.31 -2.03 24.11
N SER A 338 11.17 -2.78 25.21
CA SER A 338 12.15 -3.80 25.57
C SER A 338 11.48 -5.17 25.49
N ASP A 339 11.66 -5.81 24.34
CA ASP A 339 11.39 -7.23 24.12
C ASP A 339 12.28 -8.05 25.06
N ALA A 340 11.69 -8.51 26.17
CA ALA A 340 12.44 -9.11 27.26
C ALA A 340 12.71 -10.60 27.00
N ASP A 341 11.92 -11.24 26.14
CA ASP A 341 12.02 -12.66 25.81
C ASP A 341 12.67 -12.96 24.45
N GLY A 342 12.86 -11.94 23.62
CA GLY A 342 13.59 -11.95 22.36
C GLY A 342 12.82 -12.56 21.20
N ASP A 343 11.48 -12.58 21.26
CA ASP A 343 10.63 -13.16 20.22
C ASP A 343 10.41 -12.26 18.98
N GLY A 344 10.89 -11.00 19.05
CA GLY A 344 10.80 -10.01 18.00
C GLY A 344 9.50 -9.20 18.01
N SER A 345 8.67 -9.36 19.03
CA SER A 345 7.47 -8.59 19.31
C SER A 345 7.61 -7.90 20.67
N VAL A 346 6.73 -6.94 20.95
CA VAL A 346 6.60 -6.42 22.31
C VAL A 346 5.18 -6.64 22.80
N ASP A 347 5.00 -7.46 23.84
CA ASP A 347 3.69 -7.93 24.33
C ASP A 347 3.38 -7.57 25.80
N ASP A 348 2.18 -7.99 26.24
CA ASP A 348 1.61 -7.63 27.55
C ASP A 348 2.43 -8.28 28.68
N GLY A 349 2.87 -7.46 29.64
CA GLY A 349 3.76 -7.87 30.74
C GLY A 349 5.27 -7.70 30.47
N GLU A 350 5.66 -7.20 29.30
CA GLU A 350 7.06 -6.92 28.99
C GLU A 350 7.58 -5.58 29.51
N ILE A 351 8.89 -5.39 29.33
CA ILE A 351 9.64 -4.28 29.87
C ILE A 351 9.63 -3.14 28.84
N GLY A 352 9.55 -1.89 29.31
CA GLY A 352 9.49 -0.72 28.45
C GLY A 352 8.36 0.21 28.87
N MET A 353 8.45 1.45 28.42
CA MET A 353 7.48 2.48 28.82
C MET A 353 6.18 2.42 28.05
N VAL A 354 6.22 1.95 26.79
CA VAL A 354 5.00 1.82 25.97
C VAL A 354 4.15 0.64 26.44
N PRO A 355 4.67 -0.58 26.64
CA PRO A 355 3.88 -1.72 27.14
C PRO A 355 3.22 -1.40 28.48
N ARG A 356 3.98 -0.91 29.46
CA ARG A 356 3.44 -0.49 30.77
C ARG A 356 2.31 0.52 30.67
N LEU A 357 2.39 1.45 29.72
CA LEU A 357 1.33 2.41 29.50
C LEU A 357 0.09 1.74 28.87
N LEU A 358 0.29 0.81 27.94
CA LEU A 358 -0.79 0.01 27.36
C LEU A 358 -1.49 -0.83 28.45
N ASP A 359 -0.75 -1.50 29.34
CA ASP A 359 -1.34 -2.26 30.47
C ASP A 359 -2.24 -1.37 31.34
N VAL A 360 -1.80 -0.14 31.62
CA VAL A 360 -2.60 0.84 32.37
C VAL A 360 -3.84 1.27 31.59
N LEU A 361 -3.73 1.46 30.27
CA LEU A 361 -4.87 1.82 29.45
C LEU A 361 -5.89 0.67 29.37
N ASP A 362 -5.43 -0.55 29.12
CA ASP A 362 -6.28 -1.74 29.02
C ASP A 362 -7.00 -2.01 30.34
N ALA A 363 -6.30 -1.97 31.48
CA ALA A 363 -6.93 -2.08 32.79
C ALA A 363 -8.04 -1.04 33.04
N VAL A 364 -8.00 0.10 32.35
CA VAL A 364 -8.98 1.19 32.49
C VAL A 364 -10.13 1.07 31.50
N ILE A 365 -9.86 0.78 30.24
CA ILE A 365 -10.83 0.89 29.14
C ILE A 365 -11.35 -0.45 28.62
N ASP A 366 -10.77 -1.58 29.05
CA ASP A 366 -11.11 -2.89 28.52
C ASP A 366 -12.62 -3.20 28.68
N THR A 367 -13.25 -3.51 27.54
CA THR A 367 -14.68 -3.79 27.43
C THR A 367 -14.99 -5.28 27.37
N THR A 368 -13.96 -6.13 27.33
CA THR A 368 -14.10 -7.57 27.33
C THR A 368 -14.85 -8.03 28.58
N GLN A 369 -15.63 -9.09 28.37
CA GLN A 369 -16.52 -9.65 29.38
C GLN A 369 -15.88 -10.88 30.00
N GLN A 370 -15.92 -10.96 31.32
CA GLN A 370 -15.50 -12.15 32.07
C GLN A 370 -16.69 -12.71 32.85
N ASP A 371 -16.91 -14.01 32.75
CA ASP A 371 -17.90 -14.70 33.55
C ASP A 371 -17.37 -14.91 34.99
N TYR A 372 -18.08 -14.35 35.95
CA TYR A 372 -17.89 -14.58 37.36
C TYR A 372 -19.12 -15.26 37.95
N HIS A 373 -19.05 -16.57 38.12
CA HIS A 373 -20.11 -17.39 38.73
C HIS A 373 -21.49 -17.26 38.03
N GLY A 374 -21.51 -17.26 36.71
CA GLY A 374 -22.72 -17.16 35.89
C GLY A 374 -23.17 -15.72 35.62
N THR A 375 -22.33 -14.73 35.95
CA THR A 375 -22.58 -13.31 35.68
C THR A 375 -21.43 -12.73 34.86
N SER A 376 -21.76 -12.27 33.66
CA SER A 376 -20.83 -11.57 32.78
C SER A 376 -20.60 -10.14 33.26
N VAL A 377 -19.35 -9.80 33.57
CA VAL A 377 -18.94 -8.45 33.97
C VAL A 377 -17.79 -7.92 33.10
N PRO A 378 -17.73 -6.61 32.79
CA PRO A 378 -16.59 -6.02 32.10
C PRO A 378 -15.30 -6.08 32.94
N LEU A 379 -14.14 -6.25 32.29
CA LEU A 379 -12.83 -6.25 32.93
C LEU A 379 -12.33 -4.85 33.33
N GLY A 380 -12.42 -3.87 32.44
CA GLY A 380 -11.85 -2.55 32.66
C GLY A 380 -12.54 -1.75 33.77
N ASP A 381 -11.78 -0.93 34.48
CA ASP A 381 -12.26 -0.13 35.62
C ASP A 381 -13.46 0.76 35.27
N ILE A 382 -13.43 1.46 34.11
CA ILE A 382 -14.51 2.36 33.69
C ILE A 382 -15.75 1.55 33.28
N PRO A 383 -15.68 0.58 32.34
CA PRO A 383 -16.82 -0.27 32.00
C PRO A 383 -17.44 -0.97 33.21
N ARG A 384 -16.62 -1.47 34.14
CA ARG A 384 -17.11 -2.15 35.35
C ARG A 384 -17.87 -1.20 36.29
N ARG A 385 -17.42 0.04 36.42
CA ARG A 385 -18.13 1.06 37.19
C ARG A 385 -19.48 1.40 36.56
N ASN A 386 -19.52 1.55 35.23
CA ASN A 386 -20.78 1.79 34.51
C ASN A 386 -21.75 0.63 34.71
N TYR A 387 -21.28 -0.62 34.55
CA TYR A 387 -22.09 -1.81 34.84
C TYR A 387 -22.67 -1.77 36.26
N THR A 388 -21.86 -1.41 37.25
CA THR A 388 -22.32 -1.30 38.65
C THR A 388 -23.40 -0.23 38.81
N TYR A 389 -23.28 0.91 38.12
CA TYR A 389 -24.32 1.94 38.12
C TYR A 389 -25.60 1.47 37.44
N ASP A 390 -25.50 0.75 36.32
CA ASP A 390 -26.67 0.20 35.62
C ASP A 390 -27.45 -0.77 36.53
N GLN A 391 -26.74 -1.61 37.30
CA GLN A 391 -27.39 -2.49 38.29
C GLN A 391 -28.07 -1.70 39.43
N GLN A 392 -27.45 -0.62 39.89
CA GLN A 392 -28.05 0.24 40.91
C GLN A 392 -29.29 0.96 40.39
N PHE A 393 -29.25 1.45 39.15
CA PHE A 393 -30.41 2.08 38.51
C PHE A 393 -31.55 1.07 38.35
N ALA A 394 -31.28 -0.14 37.86
CA ALA A 394 -32.29 -1.19 37.75
C ALA A 394 -32.94 -1.52 39.12
N SER A 395 -32.15 -1.57 40.19
CA SER A 395 -32.69 -1.78 41.55
C SER A 395 -33.52 -0.59 42.05
N LEU A 396 -33.13 0.64 41.70
CA LEU A 396 -33.89 1.84 42.06
C LEU A 396 -35.22 1.91 41.30
N ASP A 397 -35.23 1.55 40.03
CA ASP A 397 -36.44 1.51 39.20
C ASP A 397 -37.46 0.53 39.79
N LEU A 398 -37.04 -0.69 40.16
CA LEU A 398 -37.91 -1.65 40.84
C LEU A 398 -38.48 -1.12 42.17
N ARG A 399 -37.69 -0.33 42.91
CA ARG A 399 -38.14 0.28 44.15
C ARG A 399 -39.14 1.42 43.89
N ILE A 400 -38.93 2.21 42.84
CA ILE A 400 -39.87 3.25 42.41
C ILE A 400 -41.21 2.60 42.05
N ASP A 401 -41.21 1.57 41.21
CA ASP A 401 -42.41 0.84 40.80
C ASP A 401 -43.19 0.30 42.01
N TYR A 402 -42.49 -0.28 42.98
CA TYR A 402 -43.11 -0.76 44.22
C TYR A 402 -43.75 0.37 45.04
N LEU A 403 -43.05 1.50 45.17
CA LEU A 403 -43.58 2.67 45.90
C LEU A 403 -44.78 3.30 45.18
N GLU A 404 -44.78 3.36 43.85
CA GLU A 404 -45.90 3.84 43.05
C GLU A 404 -47.15 2.96 43.20
N GLN A 405 -46.98 1.64 43.20
CA GLN A 405 -48.07 0.70 43.49
C GLN A 405 -48.63 0.92 44.90
N MET A 406 -47.76 1.07 45.91
CA MET A 406 -48.16 1.35 47.29
C MET A 406 -48.90 2.69 47.43
N LEU A 407 -48.47 3.72 46.70
CA LEU A 407 -49.15 5.02 46.63
C LEU A 407 -50.55 4.87 46.04
N THR A 408 -50.70 4.10 44.96
CA THR A 408 -52.00 3.86 44.30
C THR A 408 -52.96 3.13 45.24
N VAL A 409 -52.50 2.09 45.95
CA VAL A 409 -53.31 1.37 46.95
C VAL A 409 -53.73 2.30 48.09
N ARG A 410 -52.81 3.14 48.57
CA ARG A 410 -53.09 4.11 49.64
C ARG A 410 -54.10 5.17 49.21
N GLU A 411 -53.97 5.69 47.99
CA GLU A 411 -54.91 6.63 47.40
C GLU A 411 -56.31 6.02 47.31
N ALA A 412 -56.43 4.80 46.81
CA ALA A 412 -57.70 4.07 46.75
C ALA A 412 -58.33 3.88 48.13
N SER A 413 -57.53 3.53 49.14
CA SER A 413 -57.98 3.40 50.53
C SER A 413 -58.50 4.73 51.10
N LEU A 414 -57.76 5.82 50.89
CA LEU A 414 -58.16 7.16 51.33
C LEU A 414 -59.45 7.61 50.64
N ARG A 415 -59.58 7.37 49.33
CA ARG A 415 -60.78 7.68 48.57
C ARG A 415 -61.99 6.89 49.06
N SER A 416 -61.83 5.59 49.37
CA SER A 416 -62.90 4.78 49.96
C SER A 416 -63.34 5.29 51.33
N LYS A 417 -62.39 5.65 52.21
CA LYS A 417 -62.70 6.26 53.52
C LYS A 417 -63.43 7.59 53.37
N PHE A 418 -63.02 8.43 52.41
CA PHE A 418 -63.68 9.70 52.11
C PHE A 418 -65.13 9.48 51.67
N LEU A 419 -65.38 8.57 50.73
CA LEU A 419 -66.74 8.22 50.27
C LEU A 419 -67.63 7.67 51.41
N ALA A 420 -67.07 6.82 52.28
CA ALA A 420 -67.79 6.29 53.44
C ALA A 420 -68.17 7.40 54.44
N ALA A 421 -67.26 8.35 54.69
CA ALA A 421 -67.53 9.52 55.52
C ALA A 421 -68.63 10.41 54.90
N GLU A 422 -68.59 10.63 53.58
CA GLU A 422 -69.62 11.38 52.85
C GLU A 422 -70.99 10.70 52.95
N GLN A 423 -71.06 9.38 52.79
CA GLN A 423 -72.30 8.62 53.00
C GLN A 423 -72.82 8.73 54.44
N ALA A 424 -71.95 8.63 55.44
CA ALA A 424 -72.33 8.78 56.84
C ALA A 424 -72.87 10.19 57.13
N ILE A 425 -72.24 11.24 56.60
CA ILE A 425 -72.72 12.63 56.71
C ILE A 425 -74.08 12.79 56.03
N ASN A 426 -74.28 12.20 54.85
CA ASN A 426 -75.56 12.22 54.15
C ASN A 426 -76.66 11.48 54.92
N GLN A 427 -76.36 10.34 55.55
CA GLN A 427 -77.29 9.63 56.43
C GLN A 427 -77.65 10.44 57.69
N ILE A 428 -76.66 11.07 58.33
CA ILE A 428 -76.88 11.98 59.46
C ILE A 428 -77.76 13.15 59.04
N SER A 429 -77.48 13.77 57.90
CA SER A 429 -78.28 14.87 57.35
C SER A 429 -79.71 14.42 57.04
N ALA A 430 -79.91 13.25 56.43
CA ALA A 430 -81.23 12.68 56.17
C ALA A 430 -82.00 12.33 57.45
N SER A 431 -81.34 11.75 58.46
CA SER A 431 -81.95 11.42 59.77
C SER A 431 -82.29 12.67 60.59
N SER A 432 -81.50 13.75 60.46
CA SER A 432 -81.83 15.06 61.05
C SER A 432 -83.04 15.70 60.36
N ALA A 433 -83.17 15.57 59.03
CA ALA A 433 -84.34 16.00 58.28
C ALA A 433 -85.60 15.18 58.59
N SER A 434 -85.47 13.86 58.83
CA SER A 434 -86.59 13.04 59.30
C SER A 434 -86.96 13.34 60.75
N GLY A 435 -86.00 13.59 61.62
CA GLY A 435 -86.23 14.04 63.00
C GLY A 435 -87.00 15.37 63.05
N LEU A 436 -86.64 16.32 62.19
CA LEU A 436 -87.38 17.58 62.02
C LEU A 436 -88.80 17.38 61.46
N ARG A 437 -89.04 16.41 60.57
CA ARG A 437 -90.40 16.05 60.14
C ARG A 437 -91.23 15.36 61.23
N THR A 438 -90.59 14.62 62.13
CA THR A 438 -91.26 13.95 63.24
C THR A 438 -91.60 14.93 64.38
N LEU A 439 -90.84 16.01 64.53
CA LEU A 439 -91.11 17.11 65.46
C LEU A 439 -92.04 18.20 64.85
N GLY A 440 -92.39 18.10 63.56
CA GLY A 440 -93.29 19.01 62.85
C GLY A 440 -94.74 18.53 62.68
N TYR A 441 -95.07 17.36 63.22
CA TYR A 441 -96.45 16.87 63.35
C TYR A 441 -96.69 16.47 64.81
N GLY A 442 -97.09 17.47 65.60
CA GLY A 442 -97.63 17.37 66.95
C GLY A 442 -98.57 18.53 67.16
#